data_AF-A0A6H1ZN73-F1
#
_entry.id   AF-A0A6H1ZN73-F1
#
_cell.length_a   1.000
_cell.length_b   1.000
_cell.length_c   1.000
_cell.angle_alpha   90.00
_cell.angle_beta   90.00
_cell.angle_gamma   90.00
#
_symmetry.space_group_name_H-M   'P 1'
#
loop_
_entity.id
_entity.type
_entity.pdbx_description
1 polymer ?
#
loop_
_entity_poly.entity_id
_entity_poly.type
_entity_poly.pdbx_seq_one_letter_code
_entity_poly.pdbx_strand_id
1 'polypeptide(L)'
;MLCGCAPTTYLAAAELFDKAAEFEFWGMNNLMRFLREVWIIADRWFDIHHPDFIMECKKNGMLSPELYGNATIPIYMVQHFDKFPSSVAYPIKEITEYYGKPESFFNATASLMLALALAEERFEKIHICGIEMATTDEYRRHRPPMYYLLGIAEERGIEVVLPPNSLLLHTFEKSYFGMNGAI
;
A
#
# COMPACT_ATOMS: atom_id res chain seq x y z
N MET A 1 -10.02 1.31 1.53
CA MET A 1 -8.94 2.12 2.12
C MET A 1 -7.64 1.33 2.04
N LEU A 2 -6.57 1.96 1.56
CA LEU A 2 -5.21 1.44 1.56
C LEU A 2 -4.39 2.22 2.60
N CYS A 3 -3.74 1.56 3.54
CA CYS A 3 -2.94 2.22 4.57
C CYS A 3 -1.51 1.68 4.64
N GLY A 4 -0.54 2.60 4.57
CA GLY A 4 0.89 2.36 4.81
C GLY A 4 1.38 2.92 6.13
N CYS A 5 2.71 2.89 6.32
CA CYS A 5 3.35 3.22 7.58
C CYS A 5 3.82 4.69 7.69
N ALA A 6 3.61 5.54 6.67
CA ALA A 6 4.21 6.87 6.66
C ALA A 6 3.60 7.77 7.75
N PRO A 7 4.43 8.36 8.64
CA PRO A 7 3.97 9.05 9.84
C PRO A 7 3.20 10.33 9.58
N THR A 8 3.35 10.91 8.40
CA THR A 8 2.64 12.11 7.97
C THR A 8 1.14 11.90 7.88
N THR A 9 0.69 10.69 7.50
CA THR A 9 -0.70 10.47 7.09
C THR A 9 -1.31 9.13 7.50
N TYR A 10 -0.58 8.20 8.13
CA TYR A 10 -1.20 6.91 8.53
C TYR A 10 -2.36 7.09 9.53
N LEU A 11 -2.31 8.12 10.40
CA LEU A 11 -3.38 8.39 11.37
C LEU A 11 -4.69 8.84 10.71
N ALA A 12 -4.65 9.33 9.47
CA ALA A 12 -5.86 9.68 8.73
C ALA A 12 -6.75 8.46 8.46
N ALA A 13 -6.18 7.24 8.51
CA ALA A 13 -6.98 6.02 8.43
C ALA A 13 -7.96 5.88 9.60
N ALA A 14 -7.62 6.40 10.79
CA ALA A 14 -8.45 6.29 11.98
C ALA A 14 -9.79 7.04 11.85
N GLU A 15 -9.84 8.09 11.03
CA GLU A 15 -11.05 8.85 10.74
C GLU A 15 -12.11 8.02 9.99
N LEU A 16 -11.71 6.87 9.42
CA LEU A 16 -12.58 5.97 8.68
C LEU A 16 -13.05 4.77 9.51
N PHE A 17 -12.53 4.55 10.73
CA PHE A 17 -12.82 3.33 11.49
C PHE A 17 -14.30 3.21 11.90
N ASP A 18 -14.95 4.33 12.21
CA ASP A 18 -16.39 4.34 12.53
C ASP A 18 -17.28 4.04 11.30
N LYS A 19 -16.67 4.04 10.10
CA LYS A 19 -17.31 3.68 8.83
C LYS A 19 -16.84 2.32 8.33
N ALA A 20 -16.40 1.44 9.24
CA ALA A 20 -15.82 0.15 8.85
C ALA A 20 -16.74 -0.72 7.99
N ALA A 21 -18.07 -0.55 8.10
CA ALA A 21 -19.04 -1.26 7.28
C ALA A 21 -19.12 -0.76 5.81
N GLU A 22 -18.59 0.43 5.51
CA GLU A 22 -18.63 1.05 4.18
C GLU A 22 -17.34 0.83 3.38
N PHE A 23 -16.25 0.48 4.05
CA PHE A 23 -14.93 0.37 3.44
C PHE A 23 -14.32 -1.00 3.68
N GLU A 24 -13.58 -1.49 2.70
CA GLU A 24 -12.57 -2.50 2.97
C GLU A 24 -11.27 -1.86 3.46
N PHE A 25 -10.64 -2.44 4.47
CA PHE A 25 -9.40 -1.96 5.08
C PHE A 25 -8.23 -2.84 4.67
N TRP A 26 -7.31 -2.27 3.89
CA TRP A 26 -6.11 -2.96 3.44
C TRP A 26 -4.90 -2.33 4.12
N GLY A 27 -4.18 -3.13 4.92
CA GLY A 27 -2.95 -2.71 5.59
C GLY A 27 -1.71 -3.36 4.97
N MET A 28 -0.53 -2.87 5.33
CA MET A 28 0.72 -3.46 4.84
C MET A 28 1.85 -3.48 5.85
N ASN A 29 2.80 -4.39 5.60
CA ASN A 29 4.09 -4.47 6.26
C ASN A 29 3.90 -4.32 7.78
N ASN A 30 4.55 -3.31 8.36
CA ASN A 30 4.62 -3.02 9.79
C ASN A 30 3.51 -2.14 10.36
N LEU A 31 2.46 -1.81 9.61
CA LEU A 31 1.49 -0.79 10.03
C LEU A 31 0.88 -1.09 11.41
N MET A 32 0.64 -2.36 11.75
CA MET A 32 0.07 -2.73 13.06
C MET A 32 0.90 -2.29 14.27
N ARG A 33 2.18 -1.95 14.08
CA ARG A 33 3.04 -1.39 15.14
C ARG A 33 2.72 0.06 15.46
N PHE A 34 2.20 0.79 14.47
CA PHE A 34 1.91 2.22 14.56
C PHE A 34 0.42 2.48 14.74
N LEU A 35 -0.43 1.63 14.16
CA LEU A 35 -1.88 1.74 14.23
C LEU A 35 -2.49 0.34 14.34
N ARG A 36 -2.55 -0.16 15.58
CA ARG A 36 -2.95 -1.54 15.90
C ARG A 36 -4.41 -1.81 15.54
N GLU A 37 -5.24 -0.79 15.61
CA GLU A 37 -6.66 -0.81 15.31
C GLU A 37 -6.91 -1.25 13.87
N VAL A 38 -6.07 -0.83 12.90
CA VAL A 38 -6.18 -1.29 11.50
C VAL A 38 -6.05 -2.80 11.41
N TRP A 39 -5.15 -3.43 12.17
CA TRP A 39 -4.99 -4.89 12.15
C TRP A 39 -6.26 -5.63 12.60
N ILE A 40 -7.04 -5.03 13.50
CA ILE A 40 -8.26 -5.64 14.04
C ILE A 40 -9.39 -5.61 13.00
N ILE A 41 -9.45 -4.55 12.20
CA ILE A 41 -10.53 -4.33 11.22
C ILE A 41 -10.13 -4.61 9.77
N ALA A 42 -8.87 -4.94 9.52
CA ALA A 42 -8.37 -5.17 8.16
C ALA A 42 -9.11 -6.34 7.51
N ASP A 43 -9.48 -6.17 6.25
CA ASP A 43 -10.01 -7.25 5.40
C ASP A 43 -8.88 -7.99 4.69
N ARG A 44 -7.78 -7.29 4.41
CA ARG A 44 -6.62 -7.83 3.69
C ARG A 44 -5.33 -7.22 4.21
N TRP A 45 -4.27 -8.01 4.24
CA TRP A 45 -2.93 -7.54 4.60
C TRP A 45 -1.94 -7.82 3.50
N PHE A 46 -0.93 -6.96 3.33
CA PHE A 46 0.09 -7.12 2.30
C PHE A 46 1.48 -7.06 2.92
N ASP A 47 2.26 -8.13 2.76
CA ASP A 47 3.66 -8.18 3.18
C ASP A 47 4.45 -9.02 2.16
N ILE A 48 4.94 -8.35 1.12
CA ILE A 48 5.60 -9.00 -0.03
C ILE A 48 7.02 -9.48 0.34
N HIS A 49 7.47 -9.29 1.57
CA HIS A 49 8.77 -9.79 2.00
C HIS A 49 8.76 -11.32 2.14
N HIS A 50 9.88 -11.95 1.80
CA HIS A 50 10.09 -13.37 2.11
C HIS A 50 10.08 -13.57 3.65
N PRO A 51 9.56 -14.70 4.18
CA PRO A 51 9.55 -14.98 5.62
C PRO A 51 10.91 -14.83 6.29
N ASP A 52 12.01 -15.11 5.59
CA ASP A 52 13.36 -14.93 6.15
C ASP A 52 13.65 -13.47 6.50
N PHE A 53 13.29 -12.54 5.60
CA PHE A 53 13.41 -11.11 5.86
C PHE A 53 12.51 -10.69 7.02
N ILE A 54 11.28 -11.20 7.06
CA ILE A 54 10.34 -10.92 8.14
C ILE A 54 10.91 -11.37 9.50
N MET A 55 11.52 -12.55 9.54
CA MET A 55 12.15 -13.10 10.73
C MET A 55 13.42 -12.34 11.13
N GLU A 56 14.18 -11.84 10.16
CA GLU A 56 15.32 -10.95 10.40
C GLU A 56 14.87 -9.62 11.01
N CYS A 57 13.86 -8.98 10.41
CA CYS A 57 13.25 -7.79 10.96
C CYS A 57 12.70 -8.02 12.37
N LYS A 58 12.10 -9.19 12.66
CA LYS A 58 11.71 -9.55 14.03
C LYS A 58 12.90 -9.53 14.99
N LYS A 59 14.03 -10.14 14.62
CA LYS A 59 15.25 -10.12 15.47
C LYS A 59 15.71 -8.70 15.78
N ASN A 60 15.52 -7.79 14.84
CA ASN A 60 15.87 -6.37 14.98
C ASN A 60 14.76 -5.53 15.65
N GLY A 61 13.68 -6.15 16.16
CA GLY A 61 12.54 -5.45 16.75
C GLY A 61 11.74 -4.61 15.74
N MET A 62 11.91 -4.88 14.45
CA MET A 62 11.30 -4.15 13.35
C MET A 62 9.95 -4.73 12.93
N LEU A 63 9.70 -6.04 13.11
CA LEU A 63 8.47 -6.76 12.73
C LEU A 63 7.92 -7.62 13.88
N SER A 64 6.59 -7.81 13.91
CA SER A 64 5.88 -8.69 14.86
C SER A 64 5.11 -9.82 14.14
N PRO A 65 5.82 -10.78 13.51
CA PRO A 65 5.21 -11.80 12.66
C PRO A 65 4.39 -12.85 13.40
N GLU A 66 4.40 -12.85 14.74
CA GLU A 66 3.54 -13.71 15.54
C GLU A 66 2.06 -13.51 15.22
N LEU A 67 1.69 -12.29 14.81
CA LEU A 67 0.32 -11.95 14.40
C LEU A 67 -0.09 -12.70 13.13
N TYR A 68 0.85 -12.99 12.23
CA TYR A 68 0.56 -13.66 10.95
C TYR A 68 0.17 -15.14 11.16
N GLY A 69 0.71 -15.79 12.19
CA GLY A 69 0.41 -17.20 12.49
C GLY A 69 -1.05 -17.44 12.89
N ASN A 70 -1.74 -16.41 13.40
CA ASN A 70 -3.15 -16.49 13.84
C ASN A 70 -4.07 -15.56 13.02
N ALA A 71 -3.59 -15.01 11.91
CA ALA A 71 -4.39 -14.11 11.10
C ALA A 71 -5.57 -14.88 10.49
N THR A 72 -6.76 -14.28 10.51
CA THR A 72 -7.98 -14.84 9.90
C THR A 72 -8.29 -14.23 8.53
N ILE A 73 -7.43 -13.32 8.08
CA ILE A 73 -7.56 -12.57 6.83
C ILE A 73 -6.44 -12.95 5.88
N PRO A 74 -6.64 -12.84 4.55
CA PRO A 74 -5.58 -13.11 3.59
C PRO A 74 -4.40 -12.15 3.77
N ILE A 75 -3.20 -12.72 3.85
CA ILE A 75 -1.93 -11.98 3.85
C ILE A 75 -1.27 -12.20 2.50
N TYR A 76 -1.33 -11.20 1.61
CA TYR A 76 -0.70 -11.26 0.31
C TYR A 76 0.83 -11.19 0.44
N MET A 77 1.50 -12.20 -0.11
CA MET A 77 2.95 -12.35 -0.13
C MET A 77 3.44 -12.76 -1.52
N VAL A 78 4.75 -12.90 -1.71
CA VAL A 78 5.33 -13.38 -2.99
C VAL A 78 4.86 -14.79 -3.38
N GLN A 79 4.53 -15.62 -2.40
CA GLN A 79 3.95 -16.96 -2.56
C GLN A 79 3.25 -17.36 -1.26
N HIS A 80 2.52 -18.48 -1.27
CA HIS A 80 2.05 -19.09 -0.03
C HIS A 80 3.24 -19.64 0.78
N PHE A 81 3.16 -19.50 2.10
CA PHE A 81 4.11 -20.06 3.05
C PHE A 81 3.37 -20.78 4.17
N ASP A 82 3.62 -22.08 4.34
CA ASP A 82 2.97 -22.92 5.38
C ASP A 82 3.09 -22.33 6.80
N LYS A 83 4.17 -21.59 7.06
CA LYS A 83 4.42 -20.89 8.32
C LYS A 83 3.39 -19.81 8.64
N PHE A 84 2.77 -19.24 7.62
CA PHE A 84 1.73 -18.23 7.68
C PHE A 84 0.49 -18.81 6.99
N PRO A 85 -0.37 -19.56 7.70
CA PRO A 85 -1.45 -20.32 7.07
C PRO A 85 -2.40 -19.48 6.21
N SER A 86 -2.59 -18.21 6.57
CA SER A 86 -3.44 -17.27 5.85
C SER A 86 -2.69 -16.49 4.76
N SER A 87 -1.43 -16.82 4.49
CA SER A 87 -0.70 -16.23 3.38
C SER A 87 -1.26 -16.66 2.04
N VAL A 88 -1.34 -15.73 1.10
CA VAL A 88 -1.82 -15.97 -0.27
C VAL A 88 -0.79 -15.42 -1.23
N ALA A 89 -0.51 -16.17 -2.29
CA ALA A 89 0.36 -15.68 -3.36
C ALA A 89 -0.31 -14.47 -4.04
N TYR A 90 0.39 -13.35 -4.12
CA TYR A 90 -0.07 -12.20 -4.88
C TYR A 90 -0.13 -12.55 -6.38
N PRO A 91 -1.23 -12.25 -7.09
CA PRO A 91 -1.43 -12.61 -8.49
C PRO A 91 -0.63 -11.68 -9.43
N ILE A 92 0.70 -11.69 -9.33
CA ILE A 92 1.56 -10.73 -10.04
C ILE A 92 1.44 -10.88 -11.56
N LYS A 93 1.32 -12.11 -12.06
CA LYS A 93 1.22 -12.39 -13.49
C LYS A 93 -0.06 -11.82 -14.06
N GLU A 94 -1.18 -12.16 -13.45
CA GLU A 94 -2.51 -11.71 -13.84
C GLU A 94 -2.60 -10.18 -13.79
N ILE A 95 -2.07 -9.56 -12.74
CA ILE A 95 -2.06 -8.11 -12.59
C ILE A 95 -1.20 -7.45 -13.68
N THR A 96 -0.01 -7.97 -13.93
CA THR A 96 0.92 -7.37 -14.91
C THR A 96 0.42 -7.56 -16.35
N GLU A 97 -0.19 -8.70 -16.66
CA GLU A 97 -0.87 -8.95 -17.93
C GLU A 97 -2.06 -7.99 -18.11
N TYR A 98 -2.91 -7.84 -17.09
CA TYR A 98 -4.07 -6.95 -17.11
C TYR A 98 -3.69 -5.49 -17.42
N TYR A 99 -2.60 -5.00 -16.82
CA TYR A 99 -2.10 -3.63 -17.07
C TYR A 99 -1.13 -3.51 -18.26
N GLY A 100 -0.81 -4.61 -18.94
CA GLY A 100 0.19 -4.62 -20.01
C GLY A 100 1.56 -4.12 -19.56
N LYS A 101 2.02 -4.55 -18.38
CA LYS A 101 3.31 -4.19 -17.77
C LYS A 101 4.20 -5.41 -17.56
N PRO A 102 5.53 -5.25 -17.48
CA PRO A 102 6.40 -6.33 -17.01
C PRO A 102 6.21 -6.57 -15.50
N GLU A 103 6.51 -7.78 -15.01
CA GLU A 103 6.43 -8.14 -13.58
C GLU A 103 7.23 -7.19 -12.67
N SER A 104 8.35 -6.66 -13.18
CA SER A 104 9.22 -5.72 -12.46
C SER A 104 8.64 -4.31 -12.31
N PHE A 105 7.51 -3.99 -12.96
CA PHE A 105 6.92 -2.66 -12.91
C PHE A 105 6.32 -2.38 -11.52
N PHE A 106 5.53 -3.30 -10.96
CA PHE A 106 4.93 -3.14 -9.63
C PHE A 106 5.91 -3.61 -8.55
N ASN A 107 6.82 -2.72 -8.17
CA ASN A 107 7.98 -3.02 -7.33
C ASN A 107 7.86 -2.55 -5.87
N ALA A 108 6.65 -2.24 -5.41
CA ALA A 108 6.39 -1.79 -4.04
C ALA A 108 5.06 -2.35 -3.54
N THR A 109 4.96 -2.69 -2.25
CA THR A 109 3.72 -3.21 -1.67
C THR A 109 2.52 -2.29 -1.93
N ALA A 110 2.71 -0.97 -1.82
CA ALA A 110 1.66 0.01 -2.09
C ALA A 110 1.17 0.00 -3.56
N SER A 111 2.06 -0.20 -4.54
CA SER A 111 1.64 -0.25 -5.94
C SER A 111 0.93 -1.55 -6.27
N LEU A 112 1.32 -2.66 -5.62
CA LEU A 112 0.60 -3.93 -5.69
C LEU A 112 -0.81 -3.82 -5.07
N MET A 113 -0.95 -3.18 -3.91
CA MET A 113 -2.26 -2.92 -3.30
C MET A 113 -3.17 -2.11 -4.24
N LEU A 114 -2.69 -0.99 -4.79
CA LEU A 114 -3.50 -0.17 -5.67
C LEU A 114 -3.82 -0.89 -7.00
N ALA A 115 -2.86 -1.63 -7.56
CA ALA A 115 -3.08 -2.40 -8.79
C ALA A 115 -4.17 -3.46 -8.61
N LEU A 116 -4.15 -4.20 -7.49
CA LEU A 116 -5.18 -5.19 -7.19
C LEU A 116 -6.55 -4.54 -6.97
N ALA A 117 -6.61 -3.45 -6.19
CA ALA A 117 -7.87 -2.74 -5.95
C ALA A 117 -8.52 -2.27 -7.27
N LEU A 118 -7.74 -1.69 -8.17
CA LEU A 118 -8.23 -1.21 -9.47
C LEU A 118 -8.62 -2.37 -10.42
N ALA A 119 -7.94 -3.52 -10.34
CA ALA A 119 -8.22 -4.68 -11.16
C ALA A 119 -9.49 -5.44 -10.72
N GLU A 120 -9.92 -5.27 -9.47
CA GLU A 120 -11.18 -5.86 -8.98
C GLU A 120 -12.44 -5.14 -9.50
N GLU A 121 -12.30 -3.96 -10.11
CA GLU A 121 -13.38 -3.22 -10.82
C GLU A 121 -14.69 -3.02 -10.03
N ARG A 122 -14.64 -3.08 -8.70
CA ARG A 122 -15.81 -2.98 -7.81
C ARG A 122 -15.77 -1.81 -6.83
N PHE A 123 -14.69 -1.04 -6.85
CA PHE A 123 -14.50 0.11 -5.96
C PHE A 123 -14.73 1.41 -6.71
N GLU A 124 -15.62 2.25 -6.19
CA GLU A 124 -15.88 3.59 -6.72
C GLU A 124 -15.00 4.66 -6.04
N LYS A 125 -14.43 4.33 -4.86
CA LYS A 125 -13.62 5.23 -4.05
C LYS A 125 -12.47 4.51 -3.35
N ILE A 126 -11.28 5.10 -3.38
CA ILE A 126 -10.08 4.57 -2.73
C ILE A 126 -9.42 5.67 -1.88
N HIS A 127 -9.47 5.51 -0.56
CA HIS A 127 -8.68 6.32 0.37
C HIS A 127 -7.26 5.74 0.46
N ILE A 128 -6.24 6.57 0.32
CA ILE A 128 -4.83 6.18 0.43
C ILE A 128 -4.19 6.97 1.57
N CYS A 129 -3.83 6.29 2.66
CA CYS A 129 -3.25 6.87 3.87
C CYS A 129 -1.87 6.27 4.13
N GLY A 130 -0.94 7.02 4.71
CA GLY A 130 0.36 6.48 5.13
C GLY A 130 1.24 5.94 3.98
N ILE A 131 0.96 6.32 2.72
CA ILE A 131 1.73 5.94 1.53
C ILE A 131 2.22 7.22 0.86
N GLU A 132 3.50 7.52 1.00
CA GLU A 132 4.06 8.80 0.54
C GLU A 132 5.14 8.64 -0.53
N MET A 133 5.94 7.58 -0.44
CA MET A 133 7.08 7.33 -1.33
C MET A 133 7.96 8.57 -1.47
N ALA A 134 8.33 9.15 -0.32
CA ALA A 134 8.93 10.48 -0.22
C ALA A 134 10.45 10.44 0.03
N THR A 135 11.04 9.27 0.24
CA THR A 135 12.51 9.14 0.26
C THR A 135 13.08 9.18 -1.16
N THR A 136 14.34 9.61 -1.33
CA THR A 136 14.97 9.74 -2.65
C THR A 136 14.93 8.44 -3.47
N ASP A 137 15.12 7.29 -2.82
CA ASP A 137 15.09 5.99 -3.50
C ASP A 137 13.66 5.59 -3.88
N GLU A 138 12.70 5.75 -2.95
CA GLU A 138 11.29 5.47 -3.22
C GLU A 138 10.72 6.37 -4.32
N TYR A 139 11.09 7.64 -4.32
CA TYR A 139 10.66 8.59 -5.34
C TYR A 139 11.08 8.14 -6.74
N ARG A 140 12.30 7.63 -6.88
CA ARG A 140 12.84 7.20 -8.18
C ARG A 140 12.34 5.83 -8.61
N ARG A 141 12.24 4.89 -7.67
CA ARG A 141 11.98 3.47 -7.98
C ARG A 141 10.53 3.08 -7.80
N HIS A 142 9.91 3.49 -6.70
CA HIS A 142 8.66 2.92 -6.20
C HIS A 142 7.42 3.76 -6.54
N ARG A 143 7.62 5.05 -6.78
CA ARG A 143 6.56 6.01 -7.08
C ARG A 143 6.01 6.03 -8.51
N PRO A 144 6.80 5.79 -9.57
CA PRO A 144 6.27 5.81 -10.93
C PRO A 144 5.07 4.86 -11.17
N PRO A 145 5.06 3.62 -10.63
CA PRO A 145 3.89 2.74 -10.72
C PRO A 145 2.64 3.32 -10.05
N MET A 146 2.78 4.07 -8.94
CA MET A 146 1.64 4.73 -8.30
C MET A 146 1.02 5.77 -9.22
N TYR A 147 1.82 6.64 -9.85
CA TYR A 147 1.30 7.66 -10.76
C TYR A 147 0.57 7.06 -11.96
N TYR A 148 1.11 5.98 -12.52
CA TYR A 148 0.45 5.25 -13.59
C TYR A 148 -0.94 4.74 -13.15
N LEU A 149 -1.02 4.11 -11.98
CA LEU A 149 -2.27 3.58 -11.44
C LEU A 149 -3.27 4.68 -11.04
N LEU A 150 -2.80 5.80 -10.51
CA LEU A 150 -3.66 6.95 -10.19
C LEU A 150 -4.28 7.55 -11.45
N GLY A 151 -3.53 7.62 -12.56
CA GLY A 151 -4.08 8.02 -13.86
C GLY A 151 -5.14 7.04 -14.38
N ILE A 152 -4.96 5.74 -14.14
CA ILE A 152 -5.99 4.74 -14.46
C ILE A 152 -7.24 4.92 -13.58
N ALA A 153 -7.07 5.18 -12.28
CA ALA A 153 -8.19 5.43 -11.39
C ALA A 153 -9.02 6.63 -11.87
N GLU A 154 -8.34 7.72 -12.26
CA GLU A 154 -8.98 8.91 -12.82
C GLU A 154 -9.72 8.61 -14.13
N GLU A 155 -9.09 7.88 -15.07
CA GLU A 155 -9.71 7.47 -16.34
C GLU A 155 -10.98 6.62 -16.13
N ARG A 156 -10.98 5.78 -15.09
CA ARG A 156 -12.12 4.92 -14.72
C ARG A 156 -13.17 5.61 -13.85
N GLY A 157 -12.98 6.89 -13.50
CA GLY A 157 -13.90 7.62 -12.62
C GLY A 157 -13.90 7.15 -11.16
N ILE A 158 -12.82 6.49 -10.71
CA ILE A 158 -12.66 6.04 -9.33
C ILE A 158 -12.08 7.20 -8.51
N GLU A 159 -12.82 7.63 -7.48
CA GLU A 159 -12.39 8.74 -6.62
C GLU A 159 -11.23 8.32 -5.72
N VAL A 160 -10.03 8.88 -5.94
CA VAL A 160 -8.90 8.68 -5.04
C VAL A 160 -8.82 9.83 -4.04
N VAL A 161 -8.90 9.49 -2.74
CA VAL A 161 -8.85 10.46 -1.65
C VAL A 161 -7.51 10.35 -0.93
N LEU A 162 -6.77 11.46 -0.90
CA LEU A 162 -5.52 11.60 -0.15
C LEU A 162 -5.74 12.51 1.07
N PRO A 163 -5.11 12.22 2.22
CA PRO A 163 -5.05 13.16 3.33
C PRO A 163 -4.42 14.50 2.90
N PRO A 164 -4.87 15.65 3.44
CA PRO A 164 -4.43 16.98 2.99
C PRO A 164 -2.91 17.19 2.98
N ASN A 165 -2.21 16.48 3.87
CA ASN A 165 -0.78 16.53 4.13
C ASN A 165 -0.02 15.36 3.48
N SER A 166 -0.65 14.63 2.55
CA SER A 166 0.02 13.61 1.75
C SER A 166 1.04 14.22 0.80
N LEU A 167 2.21 13.60 0.75
CA LEU A 167 3.30 13.85 -0.16
C LEU A 167 3.24 13.00 -1.45
N LEU A 168 2.28 12.08 -1.59
CA LEU A 168 2.22 11.12 -2.71
C LEU A 168 2.08 11.76 -4.09
N LEU A 169 1.53 12.98 -4.19
CA LEU A 169 1.43 13.74 -5.45
C LEU A 169 2.40 14.94 -5.53
N HIS A 170 3.29 15.11 -4.55
CA HIS A 170 4.28 16.18 -4.58
C HIS A 170 5.53 15.85 -5.40
N THR A 171 6.00 16.77 -6.24
CA THR A 171 7.31 16.62 -6.86
C THR A 171 8.45 16.80 -5.85
N PHE A 172 9.61 16.18 -6.12
CA PHE A 172 10.80 16.30 -5.26
C PHE A 172 11.20 17.77 -5.06
N GLU A 173 11.16 18.57 -6.13
CA GLU A 173 11.27 20.01 -6.04
C GLU A 173 9.88 20.64 -6.11
N LYS A 174 9.57 21.53 -5.17
CA LYS A 174 8.35 22.37 -5.19
C LYS A 174 8.56 23.63 -6.05
N SER A 175 9.29 23.51 -7.15
CA SER A 175 9.56 24.59 -8.08
C SER A 175 8.98 24.23 -9.44
N TYR A 176 8.45 25.22 -10.14
CA TYR A 176 8.19 25.07 -11.56
C TYR A 176 9.52 24.92 -12.29
N PHE A 177 9.57 23.98 -13.23
CA PHE A 177 10.75 23.78 -14.07
C PHE A 177 11.14 25.09 -14.76
N GLY A 178 12.38 25.53 -14.55
CA GLY A 178 12.90 26.79 -15.10
C GLY A 178 12.56 28.06 -14.31
N MET A 179 11.82 27.97 -13.18
CA MET A 179 11.58 29.11 -12.30
C MET A 179 12.53 29.07 -11.09
N ASN A 180 13.50 29.98 -11.08
CA ASN A 180 14.36 30.22 -9.92
C ASN A 180 13.60 30.99 -8.84
N GLY A 181 12.85 30.27 -8.01
CA GLY A 181 12.24 30.79 -6.79
C GLY A 181 10.81 31.30 -6.92
N ALA A 182 10.05 31.01 -5.86
CA ALA A 182 8.69 31.44 -5.52
C ALA A 182 7.54 30.90 -6.37
N ILE A 183 6.79 29.99 -5.74
CA ILE A 183 5.33 30.03 -5.69
C ILE A 183 4.96 30.37 -4.26
#